data_AF-A0A957NAC1-F1
#
_entry.id   AF-A0A957NAC1-F1
#
_cell.length_a   1.000
_cell.length_b   1.000
_cell.length_c   1.000
_cell.angle_alpha   90.00
_cell.angle_beta   90.00
_cell.angle_gamma   90.00
#
_symmetry.space_group_name_H-M   'P 1'
#
loop_
_entity.id
_entity.type
_entity.pdbx_description
1 polymer ?
#
loop_
_entity_poly.entity_id
_entity_poly.type
_entity_poly.pdbx_seq_one_letter_code
_entity_poly.pdbx_strand_id
1 'polypeptide(L)' 'MATRAPRLYNDAMHVVMVSKALVVGAYQRKAEEIARRGVALTVLTPPSWRDARGTQKAERLHTDGYEL' A
#
# COMPACT_ATOMS: atom_id res chain seq x y z
N MET A 1 -39.08 4.27 9.32
CA MET A 1 -37.80 4.91 8.96
C MET A 1 -36.73 4.27 9.84
N ALA A 2 -36.04 3.23 9.35
CA ALA A 2 -35.12 2.44 10.16
C ALA A 2 -33.71 3.05 10.12
N THR A 3 -33.26 3.58 11.25
CA THR A 3 -31.89 4.08 11.45
C THR A 3 -30.91 2.92 11.27
N ARG A 4 -30.10 2.96 10.22
CA ARG A 4 -29.04 1.97 10.00
C ARG A 4 -28.01 2.16 11.11
N ALA A 5 -27.97 1.22 12.06
CA ALA A 5 -26.92 1.18 13.07
C ALA A 5 -25.54 1.23 12.37
N PRO A 6 -24.57 1.99 12.90
CA PRO A 6 -23.23 1.99 12.33
C PRO A 6 -22.73 0.56 12.35
N ARG A 7 -22.38 0.02 11.17
CA ARG A 7 -21.63 -1.23 11.11
C ARG A 7 -20.35 -0.94 11.88
N LEU A 8 -20.14 -1.61 13.02
CA LEU A 8 -18.84 -1.68 13.67
C LEU A 8 -17.94 -2.48 12.70
N TYR A 9 -17.41 -1.77 11.71
CA TYR A 9 -16.71 -2.36 10.58
C TYR A 9 -15.26 -2.54 10.99
N ASN A 10 -15.01 -3.62 11.74
CA ASN A 10 -13.71 -4.23 11.94
C ASN A 10 -12.68 -3.38 12.73
N ASP A 11 -11.99 -4.01 13.69
CA ASP A 11 -11.00 -3.37 14.59
C ASP A 11 -9.76 -2.73 13.90
N ALA A 12 -9.69 -2.67 12.57
CA ALA A 12 -8.62 -2.01 11.79
C ALA A 12 -9.15 -1.38 10.48
N MET A 13 -8.60 -0.22 10.11
CA MET A 13 -8.92 0.47 8.85
C MET A 13 -8.29 -0.27 7.67
N HIS A 14 -9.10 -0.63 6.66
CA HIS A 14 -8.64 -1.28 5.43
C HIS A 14 -8.39 -0.26 4.33
N VAL A 15 -7.20 -0.29 3.73
CA VAL A 15 -6.77 0.70 2.73
C VAL A 15 -6.13 0.00 1.54
N VAL A 16 -6.52 0.44 0.34
CA VAL A 16 -5.78 0.14 -0.90
C VAL A 16 -5.05 1.41 -1.34
N MET A 17 -3.74 1.31 -1.51
CA MET A 17 -2.90 2.38 -2.06
C MET A 17 -2.46 2.02 -3.47
N VAL A 18 -2.63 2.94 -4.42
CA VAL A 18 -2.04 2.83 -5.76
C VAL A 18 -0.87 3.80 -5.84
N SER A 19 0.34 3.33 -6.08
CA SER A 19 1.52 4.21 -6.08
C SER A 19 2.65 3.72 -6.97
N LYS A 20 2.97 4.54 -7.98
CA LYS A 20 4.16 4.37 -8.84
C LYS A 20 5.46 4.42 -8.03
N ALA A 21 5.51 5.21 -6.95
CA ALA A 21 6.76 5.44 -6.22
C ALA A 21 7.32 4.15 -5.60
N LEU A 22 6.47 3.15 -5.30
CA LEU A 22 6.88 1.86 -4.74
C LEU A 22 7.59 0.94 -5.74
N VAL A 23 7.72 1.33 -7.02
CA VAL A 23 8.68 0.70 -7.94
C VAL A 23 10.11 0.82 -7.41
N VAL A 24 10.43 1.91 -6.70
CA VAL A 24 11.72 2.14 -6.03
C VAL A 24 11.62 1.67 -4.58
N GLY A 25 12.50 0.76 -4.16
CA GLY A 25 12.43 0.06 -2.87
C GLY A 25 12.49 0.98 -1.66
N ALA A 26 13.23 2.10 -1.73
CA ALA A 26 13.32 3.08 -0.64
C ALA A 26 11.95 3.64 -0.21
N TYR A 27 10.98 3.76 -1.14
CA TYR A 27 9.63 4.25 -0.81
C TYR A 27 8.76 3.21 -0.11
N GLN A 28 9.13 1.92 -0.14
CA GLN A 28 8.36 0.85 0.45
C GLN A 28 8.33 0.92 1.99
N ARG A 29 9.38 1.49 2.63
CA ARG A 29 9.36 1.79 4.08
C ARG A 29 8.16 2.64 4.48
N LYS A 30 7.69 3.55 3.62
CA LYS A 30 6.48 4.32 3.91
C LYS A 30 5.26 3.41 4.11
N ALA A 31 5.13 2.34 3.31
CA ALA A 31 4.02 1.40 3.43
C ALA A 31 4.13 0.56 4.71
N GLU A 32 5.34 0.12 5.08
CA GLU A 32 5.58 -0.55 6.37
C GLU A 32 5.20 0.36 7.55
N GLU A 33 5.60 1.63 7.53
CA GLU A 33 5.24 2.58 8.60
C GLU A 33 3.73 2.81 8.69
N ILE A 34 3.01 2.82 7.56
CA ILE A 34 1.53 2.93 7.55
C ILE A 34 0.91 1.68 8.17
N ALA A 35 1.34 0.50 7.76
CA ALA A 35 0.83 -0.75 8.29
C ALA A 35 1.07 -0.89 9.80
N ARG A 36 2.25 -0.48 10.28
CA ARG A 36 2.59 -0.46 11.72
C ARG A 36 1.67 0.42 12.57
N ARG A 37 0.87 1.32 11.96
CA ARG A 37 -0.16 2.12 12.66
C ARG A 37 -1.51 1.40 12.77
N GLY A 38 -1.59 0.11 12.43
CA GLY A 38 -2.81 -0.68 12.51
C GLY A 38 -3.69 -0.55 11.27
N VAL A 39 -3.11 -0.16 10.14
CA VAL A 39 -3.81 -0.12 8.84
C VAL A 39 -3.60 -1.46 8.15
N ALA A 40 -4.69 -2.14 7.79
CA ALA A 40 -4.64 -3.28 6.88
C ALA A 40 -4.43 -2.73 5.45
N LEU A 41 -3.17 -2.69 5.02
CA LEU A 41 -2.75 -2.03 3.78
C LEU A 41 -2.45 -3.03 2.67
N THR A 42 -3.08 -2.84 1.51
CA THR A 42 -2.70 -3.46 0.23
C THR A 42 -2.18 -2.37 -0.70
N VAL A 43 -1.04 -2.60 -1.35
CA VAL A 43 -0.42 -1.67 -2.28
C VAL A 43 -0.41 -2.25 -3.68
N LEU A 44 -0.88 -1.46 -4.64
CA LEU A 44 -0.80 -1.77 -6.06
C LEU A 44 0.28 -0.88 -6.69
N THR A 45 1.32 -1.52 -7.21
CA THR A 45 2.41 -0.88 -7.95
C THR A 45 2.59 -1.58 -9.30
N PRO A 46 2.94 -0.86 -10.38
CA PRO A 46 3.26 -1.53 -11.64
C PRO A 46 4.51 -2.41 -11.49
N PRO A 47 4.61 -3.54 -12.23
CA PRO A 47 5.77 -4.44 -12.15
C PRO A 47 7.05 -3.81 -12.72
N SER A 48 6.93 -2.75 -13.51
CA SER A 48 8.03 -1.90 -13.95
C SER A 48 7.52 -0.52 -14.31
N TRP A 49 8.41 0.48 -14.30
CA TRP A 49 8.13 1.81 -14.78
C TRP A 49 9.15 2.23 -15.83
N ARG A 50 8.67 2.79 -16.94
CA ARG A 50 9.53 3.35 -18.00
C ARG A 50 9.45 4.87 -17.96
N ASP A 51 10.60 5.53 -17.90
CA ASP A 51 10.73 6.97 -18.09
C ASP A 51 11.99 7.31 -18.92
N ALA A 52 12.35 8.59 -18.99
CA ALA A 52 13.51 9.07 -19.73
C ALA A 52 14.85 8.44 -19.28
N ARG A 53 14.90 7.86 -18.08
CA ARG A 53 16.08 7.17 -17.52
C ARG A 53 16.11 5.68 -17.86
N GLY A 54 15.11 5.17 -18.57
CA GLY A 54 14.99 3.76 -18.96
C GLY A 54 13.86 3.04 -18.25
N THR A 55 13.96 1.71 -18.19
CA THR A 55 12.96 0.85 -17.52
C THR A 55 13.49 0.40 -16.17
N GLN A 56 12.78 0.73 -15.09
CA GLN A 56 13.05 0.24 -13.74
C GLN A 56 12.04 -0.85 -13.40
N LYS A 57 12.52 -2.04 -13.02
CA LYS A 57 11.67 -3.10 -12.48
C LYS A 57 11.30 -2.77 -11.03
N ALA A 58 10.11 -3.17 -10.60
CA ALA A 58 9.71 -3.03 -9.21
C ALA A 58 10.66 -3.82 -8.31
N GLU A 59 11.26 -3.12 -7.36
CA GLU A 59 12.05 -3.72 -6.29
C GLU A 59 11.13 -4.36 -5.23
N ARG A 60 11.66 -5.24 -4.39
CA ARG A 60 10.98 -5.79 -3.21
C ARG A 60 11.98 -5.86 -2.06
N LEU A 61 12.18 -4.74 -1.38
CA LEU A 61 13.21 -4.58 -0.32
C LEU A 61 12.60 -4.43 1.07
N HIS A 62 11.40 -3.84 1.18
CA HIS A 62 10.75 -3.51 2.45
C HIS A 62 9.25 -3.81 2.34
N THR A 63 8.85 -5.07 2.55
CA THR A 63 7.47 -5.53 2.32
C THR A 63 6.81 -6.08 3.57
N ASP A 64 7.24 -5.63 4.75
CA ASP A 64 6.78 -6.19 6.02
C ASP A 64 5.48 -5.51 6.49
N GLY A 65 4.49 -6.33 6.85
CA GLY A 65 3.23 -5.89 7.47
C GLY A 65 2.16 -5.37 6.50
N TYR A 66 2.39 -5.40 5.18
CA TYR A 66 1.41 -5.01 4.17
C TYR A 66 1.49 -5.93 2.93
N GLU A 67 0.49 -5.89 2.06
CA GLU A 67 0.47 -6.67 0.81
C GLU A 67 0.95 -5.84 -0.38
N LEU A 68 1.82 -6.40 -1.24
CA LEU A 68 2.41 -5.73 -2.43
C LEU A 68 2.29 -6.52 -3.73
#